data_AF-A0A124FBL7-F1
#
_entry.id   AF-A0A124FBL7-F1
#
_cell.length_a   1.000
_cell.length_b   1.000
_cell.length_c   1.000
_cell.angle_alpha   90.00
_cell.angle_beta   90.00
_cell.angle_gamma   90.00
#
_symmetry.space_group_name_H-M   'P 1'
#
loop_
_entity.id
_entity.type
_entity.pdbx_description
1 polymer ?
#
loop_
_entity_poly.entity_id
_entity_poly.type
_entity_poly.pdbx_seq_one_letter_code
_entity_poly.pdbx_strand_id
1 'polypeptide(L)' 'MMQSLSGVEMMVCDRSSELLGIDKGEIVDGVKIVGAATLNQLVLEADGVLYF' A
#
# COMPACT_ATOMS: atom_id res chain seq x y z
N MET A 1 13.78 0.12 -10.64
CA MET A 1 12.66 -0.34 -9.80
C MET A 1 13.25 -0.71 -8.45
N MET A 2 13.21 0.20 -7.48
CA MET A 2 13.69 -0.08 -6.13
C MET A 2 12.59 -0.85 -5.41
N GLN A 3 12.86 -2.11 -5.06
CA GLN A 3 12.00 -2.90 -4.17
C GLN A 3 12.54 -2.79 -2.73
N SER A 4 11.72 -3.11 -1.73
CA SER A 4 12.23 -3.28 -0.37
C SER A 4 13.39 -4.29 -0.36
N LEU A 5 14.34 -4.12 0.55
CA LEU A 5 15.55 -4.96 0.61
C LEU A 5 15.26 -6.46 0.77
N SER A 6 14.03 -6.81 1.16
CA SER A 6 13.54 -8.17 1.38
C SER A 6 12.55 -8.67 0.30
N GLY A 7 12.25 -7.88 -0.74
CA GLY A 7 11.30 -8.27 -1.79
C GLY A 7 9.82 -8.18 -1.39
N VAL A 8 9.52 -7.47 -0.30
CA VAL A 8 8.14 -7.16 0.15
C VAL A 8 7.52 -6.11 -0.77
N GLU A 9 6.31 -6.38 -1.24
CA GLU A 9 5.48 -5.43 -1.97
C GLU A 9 4.84 -4.43 -1.00
N MET A 10 5.04 -3.14 -1.25
CA MET A 10 4.52 -2.06 -0.42
C MET A 10 3.42 -1.32 -1.19
N MET A 11 2.31 -1.05 -0.49
CA MET A 11 1.14 -0.36 -1.05
C MET A 11 0.69 0.75 -0.10
N VAL A 12 0.06 1.77 -0.68
CA VAL A 12 -0.56 2.87 0.06
C VAL A 12 -1.96 3.13 -0.47
N CYS A 13 -2.91 3.32 0.44
CA CYS A 13 -4.30 3.62 0.09
C CYS A 13 -4.43 5.08 -0.36
N ASP A 14 -4.90 5.29 -1.59
CA ASP A 14 -5.05 6.62 -2.21
C ASP A 14 -5.89 7.58 -1.35
N ARG A 15 -7.06 7.11 -0.89
CA ARG A 15 -7.97 7.89 -0.05
C ARG A 15 -7.40 8.20 1.33
N SER A 16 -6.55 7.33 1.87
CA SER A 16 -5.90 7.57 3.16
C SER A 16 -4.80 8.63 3.03
N SER A 17 -4.03 8.61 1.93
CA SER A 17 -3.05 9.68 1.65
C SER A 17 -3.72 11.04 1.55
N GLU A 18 -4.86 11.14 0.84
CA GLU A 18 -5.65 12.37 0.79
C GLU A 18 -6.17 12.81 2.17
N LEU A 19 -6.72 11.87 2.95
CA LEU A 19 -7.23 12.14 4.30
C LEU A 19 -6.13 12.66 5.24
N LEU A 20 -4.91 12.16 5.09
CA LEU A 20 -3.76 12.51 5.91
C LEU A 20 -2.95 13.70 5.35
N GLY A 21 -3.36 14.25 4.19
CA GLY A 21 -2.67 15.37 3.54
C GLY A 21 -1.28 15.00 3.00
N ILE A 22 -1.05 13.73 2.68
CA ILE A 22 0.22 13.24 2.12
C ILE A 22 0.20 13.45 0.61
N ASP A 23 1.17 14.21 0.10
CA ASP A 23 1.31 14.39 -1.36
C ASP A 23 1.81 13.09 -1.99
N LYS A 24 1.25 12.73 -3.15
CA LYS A 24 1.66 11.54 -3.90
C LYS A 24 3.13 11.59 -4.33
N GLY A 25 3.69 12.80 -4.48
CA GLY A 25 5.11 13.01 -4.74
C GLY A 25 6.04 12.75 -3.54
N GLU A 26 5.50 12.69 -2.33
CA GLU A 26 6.26 12.36 -1.10
C GLU A 26 6.29 10.84 -0.83
N ILE A 27 5.52 10.06 -1.57
CA ILE A 27 5.48 8.61 -1.46
C ILE A 27 6.76 8.05 -2.08
N VAL A 28 7.51 7.28 -1.29
CA VAL A 28 8.79 6.72 -1.72
C VAL A 28 8.66 5.81 -2.95
N ASP A 29 9.67 5.86 -3.82
CA ASP A 29 9.73 5.04 -5.03
C ASP A 29 9.55 3.55 -4.72
N GLY A 30 8.76 2.87 -5.54
CA GLY A 30 8.49 1.43 -5.41
C GLY A 30 7.24 1.08 -4.58
N VAL A 31 6.61 2.06 -3.94
CA VAL A 31 5.29 1.88 -3.29
C VAL A 31 4.18 2.09 -4.31
N LYS A 32 3.23 1.15 -4.37
CA LYS A 32 2.07 1.25 -5.27
C LYS A 32 0.93 2.00 -4.59
N ILE A 33 0.42 3.04 -5.24
CA ILE A 33 -0.82 3.72 -4.81
C ILE A 33 -2.01 2.89 -5.29
N VAL A 34 -2.88 2.47 -4.37
CA VAL A 34 -4.00 1.57 -4.63
C VAL A 34 -5.33 2.12 -4.11
N GLY A 35 -6.43 1.64 -4.70
CA GLY A 35 -7.78 2.01 -4.29
C GLY A 35 -8.29 1.20 -3.10
N ALA A 36 -9.40 1.64 -2.51
CA ALA A 36 -9.98 1.02 -1.30
C ALA A 36 -10.35 -0.47 -1.48
N ALA A 37 -10.74 -0.89 -2.68
CA ALA A 37 -11.10 -2.28 -2.96
C ALA A 37 -9.91 -3.25 -2.89
N THR A 38 -8.68 -2.75 -3.03
CA THR A 38 -7.47 -3.60 -3.07
C THR A 38 -7.25 -4.31 -1.74
N LEU A 39 -7.45 -3.64 -0.60
CA LEU A 39 -7.31 -4.30 0.71
C LEU A 39 -8.28 -5.46 0.87
N ASN A 40 -9.52 -5.33 0.39
CA ASN A 40 -10.50 -6.42 0.45
C ASN A 40 -10.04 -7.63 -0.36
N GLN A 41 -9.42 -7.44 -1.54
CA GLN A 41 -8.87 -8.55 -2.31
C GLN A 41 -7.70 -9.21 -1.58
N LEU A 42 -6.77 -8.42 -1.04
CA LEU A 42 -5.62 -8.93 -0.29
C LEU A 42 -6.05 -9.76 0.92
N VAL A 43 -7.09 -9.33 1.65
CA VAL A 43 -7.64 -10.08 2.79
C VAL A 43 -8.29 -11.40 2.37
N LEU A 44 -8.88 -11.46 1.17
CA LEU A 44 -9.49 -12.69 0.65
C LEU A 44 -8.46 -13.69 0.11
N GLU A 45 -7.35 -13.20 -0.43
CA GLU A 45 -6.33 -14.03 -1.08
C GLU A 45 -5.20 -14.46 -0.14
N ALA A 46 -4.92 -13.69 0.92
CA ALA A 46 -3.87 -14.02 1.88
C ALA A 46 -4.26 -15.19 2.79
N ASP A 47 -3.32 -16.07 3.08
CA ASP A 47 -3.51 -17.16 4.06
C ASP A 47 -3.66 -16.66 5.51
N GLY A 48 -3.20 -15.43 5.78
CA GLY A 48 -3.30 -14.79 7.09
C GLY A 48 -3.07 -13.28 7.02
N VAL A 49 -3.71 -12.55 7.92
CA VAL A 49 -3.67 -11.08 7.99
C VAL A 49 -3.37 -10.62 9.41
N LEU A 50 -2.46 -9.65 9.55
CA LEU A 50 -2.11 -9.00 10.81
C LEU A 50 -2.50 -7.51 10.75
N TYR A 51 -3.13 -7.00 11.81
CA TYR A 51 -3.55 -5.60 11.93
C TYR A 51 -2.81 -4.93 13.10
N PHE A 52 -2.41 -3.67 12.92
CA PHE A 52 -1.62 -2.88 13.86
C PHE A 52 -2.24 -1.50 14.09
#